data_AF-A0A0A8F1B7-F1
#
_entry.id   AF-A0A0A8F1B7-F1
#
_cell.length_a   1.000
_cell.length_b   1.000
_cell.length_c   1.000
_cell.angle_alpha   90.00
_cell.angle_beta   90.00
_cell.angle_gamma   90.00
#
_symmetry.space_group_name_H-M   'P 1'
#
loop_
_entity.id
_entity.type
_entity.pdbx_description
1 polymer ?
#
loop_
_entity_poly.entity_id
_entity_poly.type
_entity_poly.pdbx_seq_one_letter_code
_entity_poly.pdbx_strand_id
1 'polypeptide(L)' 'MLNAPALFDQDDDGLVTLLADPGADQESAARLASGLCPSRAITVHEG' A
#
# COMPACT_ATOMS: atom_id res chain seq x y z
N MET A 1 7.92 -8.95 -2.50
CA MET A 1 7.67 -8.10 -3.68
C MET A 1 6.65 -7.06 -3.26
N LEU A 2 6.98 -5.78 -3.37
CA LEU A 2 6.09 -4.70 -2.95
C LEU A 2 5.03 -4.46 -4.04
N ASN A 3 3.76 -4.47 -3.65
CA ASN A 3 2.66 -4.13 -4.56
C ASN A 3 2.36 -2.64 -4.43
N ALA A 4 2.04 -1.99 -5.54
CA ALA A 4 1.81 -0.54 -5.62
C ALA A 4 3.03 0.32 -5.17
N PRO A 5 4.21 0.20 -5.83
CA PRO A 5 5.42 0.96 -5.47
C PRO A 5 5.30 2.48 -5.66
N ALA A 6 4.24 2.97 -6.30
CA ALA A 6 3.93 4.40 -6.36
C ALA A 6 3.25 4.93 -5.07
N LEU A 7 2.69 4.04 -4.25
CA LEU A 7 2.02 4.37 -2.99
C LEU A 7 2.87 4.02 -1.78
N PHE A 8 3.68 2.97 -1.88
CA PHE A 8 4.43 2.43 -0.76
C PHE A 8 5.92 2.42 -1.06
N ASP A 9 6.71 2.69 -0.03
CA ASP A 9 8.13 2.39 0.01
C ASP A 9 8.38 1.29 1.05
N GLN A 10 9.34 0.42 0.75
CA GLN A 10 9.78 -0.62 1.68
C GLN A 10 11.29 -0.48 1.87
N ASP A 11 11.70 -0.28 3.12
CA ASP A 11 13.11 -0.15 3.45
C ASP A 11 13.83 -1.51 3.53
N ASP A 12 15.13 -1.45 3.77
CA ASP A 12 16.01 -2.63 3.86
C ASP A 12 15.66 -3.55 5.04
N ASP A 13 14.98 -3.03 6.07
CA ASP A 13 14.48 -3.80 7.22
C ASP A 13 13.09 -4.40 6.97
N GLY A 14 12.50 -4.10 5.80
CA GLY A 14 11.20 -4.59 5.38
C GLY A 14 10.02 -3.81 5.93
N LEU A 15 10.24 -2.65 6.55
CA LEU A 15 9.18 -1.76 7.01
C LEU A 15 8.55 -1.05 5.81
N VAL A 16 7.22 -1.05 5.76
CA VAL A 16 6.45 -0.43 4.67
C VAL A 16 5.89 0.91 5.12
N THR A 17 6.13 1.96 4.33
CA THR A 17 5.66 3.33 4.58
C THR A 17 4.76 3.81 3.45
N LEU A 18 3.66 4.50 3.78
CA LEU A 18 2.80 5.17 2.80
C LEU A 18 3.46 6.48 2.35
N LEU A 19 3.64 6.66 1.04
CA LEU A 19 4.28 7.82 0.43
C LEU A 19 3.32 9.00 0.23
N ALA A 20 2.08 8.71 -0.14
CA ALA A 20 1.03 9.69 -0.40
C ALA A 20 -0.36 9.04 -0.32
N ASP A 21 -1.40 9.84 -0.09
CA ASP A 21 -2.78 9.37 -0.23
C ASP A 21 -3.07 8.96 -1.68
N PRO A 22 -3.71 7.79 -1.90
CA PRO A 22 -3.99 7.31 -3.25
C PRO A 22 -5.00 8.20 -3.98
N GLY A 23 -4.69 8.53 -5.23
CA GLY A 23 -5.66 9.10 -6.17
C GLY A 23 -6.70 8.08 -6.63
N ALA A 24 -7.75 8.55 -7.31
CA ALA A 24 -8.84 7.71 -7.82
C ALA A 24 -8.34 6.59 -8.77
N ASP A 25 -7.27 6.85 -9.53
CA ASP A 25 -6.63 5.88 -10.42
C ASP A 25 -5.80 4.82 -9.67
N GLN A 26 -5.53 5.04 -8.38
CA GLN A 26 -4.68 4.18 -7.55
C GLN A 26 -5.48 3.33 -6.54
N GLU A 27 -6.80 3.54 -6.42
CA GLU A 27 -7.64 2.80 -5.47
C GLU A 27 -7.53 1.28 -5.61
N SER A 28 -7.54 0.78 -6.85
CA SER A 28 -7.41 -0.66 -7.11
C SER A 28 -6.07 -1.20 -6.65
N ALA A 29 -4.99 -0.43 -6.82
CA ALA A 29 -3.65 -0.79 -6.38
C ALA A 29 -3.55 -0.79 -4.84
N ALA A 30 -4.15 0.20 -4.17
CA ALA A 30 -4.23 0.27 -2.72
C ALA A 30 -4.99 -0.93 -2.11
N ARG A 31 -6.15 -1.29 -2.68
CA ARG A 31 -6.93 -2.46 -2.24
C ARG A 31 -6.17 -3.77 -2.45
N LEU A 32 -5.48 -3.91 -3.59
CA LEU A 32 -4.65 -5.09 -3.86
C LEU A 32 -3.50 -5.21 -2.86
N ALA A 33 -2.79 -4.11 -2.58
CA ALA A 33 -1.71 -4.09 -1.61
C ALA A 33 -2.19 -4.49 -0.20
N SER A 34 -3.36 -3.98 0.22
CA SER A 34 -4.00 -4.39 1.48
C SER A 34 -4.33 -5.89 1.52
N GLY A 35 -4.96 -6.43 0.47
CA GLY A 35 -5.32 -7.85 0.39
C GLY A 35 -4.13 -8.80 0.34
N LEU A 36 -2.98 -8.35 -0.17
CA LEU A 36 -1.75 -9.15 -0.26
C LEU A 36 -0.83 -8.99 0.96
N CYS A 37 -1.11 -8.06 1.88
CA CYS A 37 -0.28 -7.78 3.05
C CYS A 37 -0.44 -8.87 4.12
N PRO A 38 0.56 -9.75 4.36
CA PRO A 38 0.41 -10.89 5.29
C PRO A 38 0.24 -10.46 6.74
N SER A 39 0.90 -9.36 7.13
CA SER A 39 0.82 -8.79 8.47
C SER A 39 -0.44 -7.96 8.71
N ARG A 40 -1.27 -7.73 7.67
CA ARG A 40 -2.44 -6.86 7.71
C ARG A 40 -2.14 -5.43 8.19
N ALA A 41 -0.93 -4.94 7.90
CA ALA A 41 -0.51 -3.59 8.28
C ALA A 41 -1.15 -2.47 7.42
N ILE A 42 -1.68 -2.81 6.24
CA ILE A 42 -2.27 -1.85 5.30
C ILE A 42 -3.80 -1.86 5.43
N THR A 43 -4.39 -0.72 5.81
CA THR A 43 -5.84 -0.49 5.79
C THR A 43 -6.22 0.50 4.69
N VAL A 44 -7.41 0.32 4.12
CA VAL A 44 -7.98 1.23 3.12
C VAL A 44 -9.29 1.75 3.67
N HIS A 45 -9.49 3.07 3.62
CA HIS A 45 -10.68 3.75 4.08
C HIS A 45 -11.32 4.48 2.89
N GLU A 46 -12.63 4.34 2.75
CA GLU A 46 -13.40 5.11 1.76
C GLU A 46 -13.84 6.42 2.41
N GLY A 47 -13.66 7.53 1.69
CA GLY A 47 -14.10 8.87 2.09
C GLY A 47 -15.56 9.14 1.76
#